data_AF-A0A5C4QCB0-F1
#
_entry.id   AF-A0A5C4QCB0-F1
#
_cell.length_a   1.000
_cell.length_b   1.000
_cell.length_c   1.000
_cell.angle_alpha   90.00
_cell.angle_beta   90.00
_cell.angle_gamma   90.00
#
_symmetry.space_group_name_H-M   'P 1'
#
loop_
_entity.id
_entity.type
_entity.pdbx_description
1 polymer ?
#
loop_
_entity_poly.entity_id
_entity_poly.type
_entity_poly.pdbx_seq_one_letter_code
_entity_poly.pdbx_strand_id
1 'polypeptide(L)'
;MSDAYVVGDPDGLSPLLVELRDTIARELHAQVALRGERIELADLPEVSYQVTIQVERALRAWRPARRPPAEARFAGDRGPVDRSRTVTGDL
;
A
#
# COMPACT_ATOMS: atom_id res chain seq x y z
N MET A 1 5.55 5.59 -22.31
CA MET A 1 6.17 5.16 -21.04
C MET A 1 5.87 6.26 -20.03
N SER A 2 4.93 6.04 -19.11
CA SER A 2 4.46 7.08 -18.19
C SER A 2 5.36 7.16 -16.97
N ASP A 3 5.90 8.36 -16.79
CA ASP A 3 6.81 8.82 -15.76
C ASP A 3 6.04 9.07 -14.45
N ALA A 4 5.96 8.07 -13.58
CA ALA A 4 5.31 8.20 -12.29
C ALA A 4 6.22 7.68 -11.17
N TYR A 5 7.43 8.23 -11.07
CA TYR A 5 8.06 8.42 -9.78
C TYR A 5 7.32 9.57 -9.07
N VAL A 6 6.25 9.25 -8.36
CA VAL A 6 5.64 10.23 -7.45
C VAL A 6 6.61 10.41 -6.29
N VAL A 7 7.32 11.53 -6.33
CA VAL A 7 8.10 12.09 -5.22
C VAL A 7 7.16 12.25 -4.03
N GLY A 8 7.41 11.47 -2.97
CA GLY A 8 6.63 11.48 -1.73
C GLY A 8 6.73 10.18 -0.90
N ASP A 9 7.17 9.07 -1.51
CA ASP A 9 7.40 7.78 -0.83
C ASP A 9 8.92 7.52 -0.76
N PRO A 10 9.55 7.37 0.42
CA PRO A 10 11.01 7.30 0.58
C PRO A 10 11.70 6.22 -0.26
N ASP A 11 10.98 5.18 -0.70
CA ASP A 11 11.55 4.06 -1.45
C ASP A 11 11.17 4.04 -2.95
N GLY A 12 10.20 4.86 -3.39
CA GLY A 12 9.68 4.84 -4.77
C GLY A 12 9.07 3.50 -5.22
N LEU A 13 8.80 2.59 -4.27
CA LEU A 13 8.31 1.24 -4.54
C LEU A 13 6.79 1.24 -4.73
N SER A 14 6.31 0.44 -5.70
CA SER A 14 4.87 0.19 -5.80
C SER A 14 4.37 -0.58 -4.57
N PRO A 15 3.06 -0.49 -4.21
CA PRO A 15 2.51 -1.25 -3.09
C PRO A 15 2.78 -2.75 -3.15
N LEU A 16 2.81 -3.33 -4.35
CA LEU A 16 3.17 -4.74 -4.53
C LEU A 16 4.63 -5.01 -4.16
N LEU A 17 5.54 -4.11 -4.55
CA LEU A 17 6.97 -4.25 -4.22
C LEU A 17 7.24 -4.11 -2.72
N VAL A 18 6.48 -3.26 -2.02
CA VAL A 18 6.52 -3.16 -0.56
C VAL A 18 6.10 -4.49 0.09
N GLU A 19 4.96 -5.05 -0.32
CA GLU A 19 4.48 -6.35 0.20
C GLU A 19 5.47 -7.51 -0.06
N LEU A 20 6.07 -7.55 -1.26
CA LEU A 20 7.08 -8.54 -1.61
C LEU A 20 8.34 -8.37 -0.75
N ARG A 21 8.83 -7.14 -0.59
CA ARG A 21 9.99 -6.83 0.26
C ARG A 21 9.76 -7.31 1.68
N ASP A 22 8.62 -6.97 2.27
CA ASP A 22 8.31 -7.29 3.65
C ASP A 22 8.14 -8.80 3.86
N THR A 23 7.55 -9.49 2.88
CA THR A 23 7.45 -10.94 2.87
C THR A 23 8.82 -11.61 2.80
N ILE A 24 9.68 -11.16 1.89
CA ILE A 24 11.05 -11.70 1.73
C ILE A 24 11.88 -11.44 2.99
N ALA A 25 11.83 -10.22 3.54
CA ALA A 25 12.56 -9.86 4.74
C ALA A 25 12.15 -10.72 5.95
N ARG A 26 10.83 -10.96 6.12
CA ARG A 26 10.31 -11.82 7.19
C ARG A 26 10.79 -13.27 7.04
N GLU A 27 10.77 -13.80 5.82
CA GLU A 27 11.26 -15.16 5.54
C GLU A 27 12.77 -15.26 5.81
N LEU A 28 13.58 -14.33 5.30
CA LEU A 28 15.02 -14.32 5.57
C LEU A 28 15.33 -14.21 7.06
N HIS A 29 14.60 -13.38 7.80
CA HIS A 29 14.76 -13.28 9.25
C HIS A 29 14.46 -14.61 9.96
N ALA A 30 13.40 -15.32 9.55
CA ALA A 30 13.09 -16.64 10.07
C ALA A 30 14.20 -17.67 9.73
N GLN A 31 14.70 -17.66 8.50
CA GLN A 31 15.77 -18.56 8.05
C GLN A 31 17.09 -18.32 8.81
N VAL A 32 17.40 -17.06 9.13
CA VAL A 32 18.54 -16.69 9.99
C VAL A 32 18.33 -17.21 11.42
N ALA A 33 17.15 -16.99 12.00
CA ALA A 33 16.83 -17.44 13.35
C ALA A 33 16.91 -18.97 13.48
N LEU A 34 16.42 -19.73 12.49
CA LEU A 34 16.49 -21.19 12.45
C LEU A 34 17.93 -21.73 12.41
N ARG A 35 18.86 -20.96 11.82
CA ARG A 35 20.28 -21.33 11.66
C ARG A 35 21.19 -20.76 12.75
N GLY A 36 20.64 -20.00 13.70
CA GLY A 36 21.34 -19.50 14.87
C GLY A 36 22.08 -18.17 14.67
N GLU A 37 22.47 -17.78 13.45
CA GLU A 37 23.03 -16.43 13.20
C GLU A 37 23.19 -16.07 11.71
N ARG A 38 23.44 -17.05 10.83
CA ARG A 38 23.82 -16.80 9.42
C ARG A 38 23.19 -17.79 8.45
N ILE A 39 23.12 -17.37 7.19
CA ILE A 39 22.77 -18.22 6.05
C ILE A 39 24.08 -18.45 5.28
N GLU A 40 24.51 -19.71 5.21
CA GLU A 40 25.72 -20.11 4.50
C GLU A 40 25.40 -20.43 3.03
N LEU A 41 26.43 -20.53 2.19
CA LEU A 41 26.25 -20.80 0.76
C LEU A 41 25.50 -22.12 0.51
N ALA A 42 25.74 -23.12 1.36
CA ALA A 42 25.09 -24.43 1.29
C ALA A 42 23.56 -24.36 1.56
N ASP A 43 23.09 -23.32 2.24
CA ASP A 43 21.69 -23.12 2.58
C ASP A 43 20.87 -22.49 1.45
N LEU A 44 21.56 -21.84 0.49
CA LEU A 44 20.89 -21.06 -0.55
C LEU A 44 19.83 -21.83 -1.34
N PRO A 45 20.00 -23.11 -1.72
CA PRO A 45 18.94 -23.84 -2.42
C PRO A 45 17.64 -23.91 -1.63
N GLU A 46 17.70 -24.23 -0.34
CA GLU A 46 16.51 -24.35 0.51
C GLU A 46 15.91 -22.97 0.81
N VAL A 47 16.72 -22.00 1.18
CA VAL A 47 16.26 -20.63 1.48
C VAL A 47 15.59 -20.01 0.24
N SER A 48 16.19 -20.18 -0.94
CA SER A 48 15.62 -19.67 -2.19
C SER A 48 14.27 -20.33 -2.50
N TYR A 49 14.14 -21.62 -2.21
CA TYR A 49 12.87 -22.33 -2.37
C TYR A 49 11.80 -21.77 -1.42
N GLN A 50 12.12 -21.59 -0.14
CA GLN A 50 11.16 -21.06 0.84
C GLN A 50 10.74 -19.63 0.49
N VAL A 51 11.68 -18.76 0.13
CA VAL A 51 11.39 -17.41 -0.35
C VAL A 51 10.44 -17.45 -1.55
N THR A 52 10.67 -18.35 -2.51
CA THR A 52 9.80 -18.51 -3.69
C THR A 52 8.37 -18.87 -3.29
N ILE A 53 8.19 -19.79 -2.34
CA ILE A 53 6.86 -20.16 -1.82
C ILE A 53 6.15 -18.98 -1.16
N GLN A 54 6.85 -18.17 -0.38
CA GLN A 54 6.24 -17.01 0.27
C GLN A 54 5.89 -15.91 -0.73
N VAL A 55 6.75 -15.68 -1.74
CA VAL A 55 6.46 -14.77 -2.84
C VAL A 55 5.21 -15.23 -3.60
N GLU A 56 5.10 -16.51 -3.94
CA GLU A 56 3.91 -17.05 -4.60
C GLU A 56 2.65 -16.82 -3.77
N ARG A 57 2.71 -17.07 -2.46
CA ARG A 57 1.61 -16.81 -1.54
C ARG A 57 1.23 -15.34 -1.47
N ALA A 58 2.21 -14.45 -1.39
CA ALA A 58 1.99 -13.01 -1.38
C ALA A 58 1.31 -12.55 -2.69
N LEU A 59 1.78 -13.03 -3.84
CA LEU A 59 1.17 -12.74 -5.15
C LEU A 59 -0.27 -13.24 -5.24
N ARG A 60 -0.56 -14.44 -4.72
CA ARG A 60 -1.92 -15.01 -4.69
C ARG A 60 -2.85 -14.24 -3.74
N ALA A 61 -2.32 -13.74 -2.62
CA ALA A 61 -3.08 -12.98 -1.64
C ALA A 61 -3.26 -11.50 -2.04
N TRP A 62 -2.40 -10.98 -2.91
CA TRP A 62 -2.41 -9.59 -3.31
C TRP A 62 -3.72 -9.24 -4.04
N ARG A 63 -4.49 -8.35 -3.40
CA ARG A 63 -5.62 -7.67 -4.03
C ARG A 63 -5.30 -6.19 -4.02
N PRO A 64 -5.23 -5.51 -5.17
CA PRO A 64 -5.12 -4.07 -5.17
C PRO A 64 -6.35 -3.52 -4.46
N ALA A 65 -6.15 -2.83 -3.34
CA ALA A 65 -7.22 -2.14 -2.65
C ALA A 65 -7.90 -1.24 -3.69
N ARG A 66 -9.16 -1.51 -4.01
CA ARG A 66 -9.94 -0.64 -4.89
C ARG A 66 -9.92 0.74 -4.25
N ARG A 67 -9.27 1.69 -4.90
CA ARG A 67 -9.32 3.10 -4.53
C ARG A 67 -10.80 3.48 -4.44
N PRO A 68 -11.33 3.92 -3.29
CA PRO A 68 -12.70 4.43 -3.27
C PRO A 68 -12.78 5.59 -4.27
N PRO A 69 -13.81 5.66 -5.12
CA PRO A 69 -13.93 6.72 -6.10
C PRO A 69 -13.86 8.08 -5.39
N ALA A 70 -12.99 8.96 -5.89
CA ALA A 70 -12.76 10.29 -5.34
C ALA A 70 -14.03 11.16 -5.28
N GLU A 71 -15.11 10.73 -5.93
CA GLU A 71 -16.41 11.39 -5.99
C GLU A 71 -17.16 11.40 -4.64
N ALA A 72 -16.86 10.49 -3.71
CA ALA A 72 -17.51 10.48 -2.39
C ALA A 72 -17.10 11.67 -1.50
N ARG A 73 -16.05 12.42 -1.87
CA ARG A 73 -15.61 13.60 -1.09
C ARG A 73 -16.36 14.89 -1.43
N PHE A 74 -17.17 14.93 -2.49
CA PHE A 74 -17.83 16.15 -2.95
C PHE A 74 -19.35 16.18 -2.75
N ALA A 75 -19.95 15.17 -2.11
CA ALA A 75 -21.41 15.07 -1.95
C ALA A 75 -21.96 15.67 -0.64
N GLY A 76 -21.15 16.42 0.13
CA GLY A 76 -21.50 16.83 1.50
C GLY A 76 -21.76 18.32 1.74
N ASP A 77 -21.43 19.22 0.82
CA ASP A 77 -21.44 20.67 1.13
C ASP A 77 -22.41 21.46 0.25
N ARG A 78 -23.70 21.13 0.35
CA ARG A 78 -24.78 22.08 0.04
C ARG A 78 -25.51 22.38 1.33
N GLY A 79 -25.01 23.34 2.09
CA GLY A 79 -25.73 23.95 3.19
C GLY A 79 -27.08 24.53 2.74
N PRO A 80 -28.06 24.67 3.64
CA PRO A 80 -29.38 25.18 3.31
C PRO A 80 -29.26 26.65 2.88
N VAL A 81 -29.75 26.95 1.67
CA VAL A 81 -29.84 28.32 1.17
C VAL A 81 -30.95 29.03 1.96
N ASP A 82 -30.57 29.84 2.94
CA ASP A 82 -31.50 30.73 3.64
C ASP A 82 -31.95 31.85 2.69
N ARG A 83 -33.25 31.86 2.35
CA ARG A 83 -33.90 32.88 1.51
C ARG A 83 -34.64 33.94 2.34
N SER A 84 -34.15 34.26 3.54
CA SER A 84 -34.80 35.25 4.39
C SER A 84 -34.10 36.61 4.26
N ARG A 85 -34.39 37.33 3.17
CA ARG A 85 -34.16 38.79 3.11
C ARG A 85 -35.41 39.47 2.57
N THR A 86 -36.42 39.58 3.42
CA THR A 86 -37.41 40.65 3.31
C THR A 86 -36.72 41.96 3.64
N VAL A 87 -36.59 42.82 2.64
CA VAL A 87 -36.23 44.23 2.82
C VAL A 87 -37.37 44.90 3.56
N THR A 88 -37.10 45.33 4.78
CA THR A 88 -37.97 46.20 5.57
C THR A 88 -37.32 47.58 5.65
N GLY A 89 -38.12 48.61 5.34
CA GLY A 89 -37.89 50.02 5.66
C GLY A 89 -37.19 50.83 4.56
N ASP A 90 -37.53 52.08 4.30
CA ASP A 90 -38.54 52.99 4.84
C ASP A 90 -38.60 54.23 3.92
N LEU A 91 -39.69 55.00 4.07
CA LEU A 91 -39.97 56.39 3.64
C LEU A 91 -40.73 56.57 2.32
#